data_AF-A0A972TQP3-F1
#
_entry.id   AF-A0A972TQP3-F1
#
_cell.length_a   1.000
_cell.length_b   1.000
_cell.length_c   1.000
_cell.angle_alpha   90.00
_cell.angle_beta   90.00
_cell.angle_gamma   90.00
#
_symmetry.space_group_name_H-M   'P 1'
#
loop_
_entity.id
_entity.type
_entity.pdbx_description
1 polymer ?
#
loop_
_entity_poly.entity_id
_entity_poly.type
_entity_poly.pdbx_seq_one_letter_code
_entity_poly.pdbx_strand_id
1 'polypeptide(L)' 'MTLKSEEGFDEFLDDFIMEAIEANGLYCGGGGRGDKIDIVVELGRLEDDPDAKLRTIMTWLDARHDVVSY' A
#
# COMPACT_ATOMS: atom_id res chain seq x y z
N MET A 1 -5.55 -0.08 -6.96
CA MET A 1 -4.29 -0.70 -7.43
C MET A 1 -4.58 -2.02 -8.15
N THR A 2 -3.72 -2.40 -9.10
CA THR A 2 -3.76 -3.66 -9.85
C THR A 2 -2.40 -4.35 -9.78
N LEU A 3 -2.38 -5.64 -9.44
CA LEU A 3 -1.22 -6.51 -9.40
C LEU A 3 -1.01 -7.24 -10.72
N LYS A 4 0.17 -7.82 -10.92
CA LYS A 4 0.50 -8.62 -12.11
C LYS A 4 -0.19 -9.98 -12.14
N SER A 5 -0.46 -10.58 -10.98
CA SER A 5 -1.10 -11.90 -10.83
C SER A 5 -1.85 -11.98 -9.51
N GLU A 6 -2.88 -12.83 -9.44
CA GLU A 6 -3.57 -13.16 -8.19
C GLU A 6 -2.77 -14.15 -7.32
N GLU A 7 -1.82 -14.90 -7.89
CA GLU A 7 -1.05 -15.94 -7.17
C GLU A 7 -0.13 -15.38 -6.07
N GLY A 8 0.11 -14.07 -6.06
CA GLY A 8 0.90 -13.37 -5.03
C GLY A 8 0.09 -12.34 -4.24
N PHE A 9 -1.24 -12.39 -4.29
CA PHE A 9 -2.09 -11.38 -3.66
C PHE A 9 -1.85 -11.30 -2.14
N ASP A 10 -1.87 -12.45 -1.45
CA ASP A 10 -1.72 -12.50 0.01
C ASP A 10 -0.31 -12.05 0.43
N GLU A 11 0.73 -12.50 -0.26
CA GLU A 11 2.12 -12.08 -0.01
C GLU A 11 2.31 -10.57 -0.25
N PHE A 12 1.78 -10.04 -1.34
CA PHE A 12 1.79 -8.60 -1.60
C PHE A 12 1.07 -7.83 -0.49
N LEU A 13 -0.10 -8.30 -0.06
CA LEU A 13 -0.90 -7.62 0.95
C LEU A 13 -0.20 -7.62 2.32
N ASP A 14 0.40 -8.74 2.69
CA ASP A 14 1.20 -8.86 3.92
C ASP A 14 2.41 -7.92 3.87
N ASP A 15 3.16 -7.90 2.77
CA ASP A 15 4.29 -6.99 2.60
C ASP A 15 3.85 -5.52 2.62
N PHE A 16 2.74 -5.19 1.95
CA PHE A 16 2.20 -3.82 1.92
C PHE A 16 1.82 -3.37 3.33
N ILE A 17 1.10 -4.19 4.08
CA ILE A 17 0.69 -3.86 5.45
C ILE A 17 1.94 -3.72 6.34
N MET A 18 2.88 -4.66 6.28
CA MET A 18 4.02 -4.67 7.18
C MET A 18 5.03 -3.55 6.87
N GLU A 19 5.42 -3.41 5.61
CA GLU A 19 6.52 -2.54 5.19
C GLU A 19 6.08 -1.13 4.83
N ALA A 20 4.95 -0.98 4.13
CA ALA A 20 4.50 0.33 3.68
C ALA A 20 3.63 1.03 4.73
N ILE A 21 2.86 0.28 5.53
CA ILE A 21 1.89 0.83 6.47
C ILE A 21 2.42 0.80 7.91
N GLU A 22 2.60 -0.38 8.51
CA GLU A 22 2.92 -0.53 9.94
C GLU A 22 4.32 0.00 10.29
N ALA A 23 5.32 -0.27 9.45
CA ALA A 23 6.68 0.28 9.65
C ALA A 23 6.73 1.82 9.61
N ASN A 24 5.72 2.46 8.99
CA ASN A 24 5.56 3.92 8.93
C ASN A 24 4.55 4.46 9.96
N GLY A 25 4.06 3.62 10.88
CA GLY A 25 3.10 4.00 11.91
C GLY A 25 1.73 4.44 11.36
N LEU A 26 1.36 3.91 10.19
CA LEU A 26 0.10 4.20 9.51
C LEU A 26 -0.93 3.11 9.78
N TYR A 27 -2.17 3.41 9.43
CA TYR A 27 -3.27 2.46 9.47
C TYR A 27 -3.93 2.39 8.11
N CYS A 28 -4.42 1.23 7.73
CA CYS A 28 -5.16 1.07 6.48
C CYS A 28 -6.37 0.15 6.66
N GLY A 29 -7.33 0.28 5.76
CA GLY A 29 -8.47 -0.62 5.65
C GLY A 29 -8.91 -0.75 4.20
N GLY A 30 -9.49 -1.90 3.86
CA GLY A 30 -9.97 -2.17 2.50
C GLY A 30 -9.94 -3.66 2.20
N GLY A 31 -9.80 -3.98 0.92
CA GLY A 31 -9.73 -5.36 0.46
C GLY A 31 -9.42 -5.45 -1.02
N GLY A 32 -9.59 -6.65 -1.57
CA GLY A 32 -9.33 -6.88 -2.97
C GLY A 32 -10.03 -8.13 -3.47
N ARG A 33 -9.98 -8.32 -4.78
CA ARG A 33 -10.46 -9.53 -5.45
C ARG A 33 -9.67 -9.76 -6.73
N GLY A 34 -9.13 -10.97 -6.87
CA GLY A 34 -8.25 -11.30 -7.99
C GLY A 34 -6.99 -10.46 -7.96
N ASP A 35 -6.67 -9.80 -9.07
CA ASP A 35 -5.51 -8.91 -9.21
C ASP A 35 -5.79 -7.46 -8.73
N LYS A 36 -6.99 -7.15 -8.23
CA LYS A 36 -7.36 -5.78 -7.85
C LYS A 36 -7.38 -5.58 -6.35
N ILE A 37 -6.79 -4.47 -5.92
CA ILE A 37 -6.71 -4.03 -4.53
C ILE A 37 -7.30 -2.62 -4.40
N ASP A 38 -8.17 -2.44 -3.42
CA ASP A 38 -8.75 -1.17 -3.01
C ASP A 38 -8.53 -0.97 -1.51
N ILE A 39 -7.58 -0.10 -1.17
CA ILE A 39 -7.12 0.16 0.20
C ILE A 39 -7.15 1.67 0.44
N VAL A 40 -7.74 2.06 1.55
CA VAL A 40 -7.67 3.40 2.10
C VAL A 40 -6.61 3.43 3.19
N VAL A 41 -5.67 4.38 3.09
CA VAL A 41 -4.62 4.60 4.10
C VAL A 41 -4.91 5.88 4.87
N GLU A 42 -4.87 5.79 6.19
CA GLU A 42 -4.96 6.93 7.08
C GLU A 42 -3.56 7.53 7.31
N LEU A 43 -3.36 8.76 6.82
CA LEU A 43 -2.08 9.47 6.92
C LEU A 43 -1.92 10.27 8.22
N GLY A 44 -2.96 10.33 9.05
CA GLY A 44 -2.99 11.11 10.28
C GLY A 44 -3.41 12.57 10.05
N ARG A 45 -2.96 13.47 10.92
CA ARG A 45 -3.32 14.90 10.89
C ARG A 45 -2.37 15.68 9.98
N LEU A 46 -2.76 16.89 9.60
CA LEU A 46 -1.92 17.81 8.84
C LEU A 46 -0.57 18.13 9.52
N GLU A 47 -0.56 18.15 10.86
CA GLU A 47 0.65 18.38 11.65
C GLU A 47 1.65 17.21 11.55
N ASP A 48 1.21 16.03 11.09
CA ASP A 48 2.03 14.83 10.94
C ASP A 48 2.72 14.71 9.57
N ASP A 49 2.72 15.78 8.76
CA ASP A 49 3.23 15.81 7.38
C ASP A 49 2.68 14.65 6.51
N PRO A 50 1.36 14.65 6.21
CA PRO A 50 0.73 13.58 5.46
C PRO A 50 1.32 13.43 4.05
N ASP A 51 1.84 14.50 3.45
CA ASP A 51 2.48 14.44 2.13
C ASP A 51 3.79 13.64 2.18
N ALA A 52 4.59 13.77 3.24
CA ALA A 52 5.77 12.93 3.43
C ALA A 52 5.41 11.44 3.58
N LYS A 53 4.37 11.14 4.36
CA LYS A 53 3.87 9.77 4.54
C LYS A 53 3.38 9.17 3.22
N LEU A 54 2.60 9.94 2.45
CA LEU A 54 2.14 9.52 1.13
C LEU A 54 3.32 9.23 0.19
N ARG A 55 4.35 10.08 0.17
CA ARG A 55 5.55 9.86 -0.64
C ARG A 55 6.26 8.56 -0.29
N THR A 56 6.32 8.19 0.98
CA THR A 56 6.92 6.91 1.40
C THR A 56 6.15 5.71 0.85
N ILE A 57 4.82 5.73 0.92
CA ILE A 57 3.98 4.66 0.34
C ILE A 57 4.16 4.60 -1.17
N MET A 58 4.12 5.75 -1.85
CA MET A 58 4.32 5.82 -3.31
C MET A 58 5.70 5.28 -3.71
N THR A 59 6.75 5.63 -2.96
CA THR A 59 8.10 5.13 -3.20
C THR A 59 8.18 3.61 -3.04
N TRP A 60 7.49 3.05 -2.04
CA TRP A 60 7.40 1.60 -1.87
C TRP A 60 6.68 0.95 -3.06
N LEU A 61 5.54 1.49 -3.47
CA LEU A 61 4.76 1.00 -4.62
C LEU A 61 5.54 1.08 -5.95
N ASP A 62 6.29 2.16 -6.18
CA ASP A 62 7.12 2.32 -7.38
C ASP A 62 8.28 1.32 -7.45
N ALA A 63 8.75 0.83 -6.31
CA ALA A 63 9.80 -0.20 -6.24
C ALA A 63 9.27 -1.62 -6.50
N ARG A 64 7.95 -1.83 -6.44
CA ARG A 64 7.31 -3.15 -6.57
C ARG A 64 7.20 -3.57 -8.02
N HIS A 65 7.83 -4.68 -8.35
CA HIS A 65 7.77 -5.27 -9.69
C HIS A 65 6.43 -5.97 -9.96
N ASP A 66 5.65 -6.28 -8.94
CA ASP A 66 4.38 -7.00 -8.97
C ASP A 66 3.15 -6.06 -9.04
N VAL A 67 3.36 -4.74 -9.02
CA VAL A 67 2.32 -3.71 -9.23
C VAL A 67 2.30 -3.27 -10.69
N VAL A 68 1.10 -3.13 -11.28
CA VAL A 68 0.88 -2.63 -12.65
C VAL A 68 0.45 -1.17 -12.65
N SER A 69 -0.43 -0.79 -11.72
CA SER A 69 -0.98 0.57 -11.62
C SER A 69 -1.59 0.81 -10.23
N TYR A 70 -1.52 2.03 -9.70
CA TYR A 70 -2.17 2.43 -8.45
C TYR A 70 -2.79 3.82 -8.53
#